data_AF-A0A3D8QEK8-F1
#
_entry.id   AF-A0A3D8QEK8-F1
#
_cell.length_a   1.000
_cell.length_b   1.000
_cell.length_c   1.000
_cell.angle_alpha   90.00
_cell.angle_beta   90.00
_cell.angle_gamma   90.00
#
_symmetry.space_group_name_H-M   'P 1'
#
loop_
_entity.id
_entity.type
_entity.pdbx_description
1 polymer ?
#
loop_
_entity_poly.entity_id
_entity_poly.type
_entity_poly.pdbx_seq_one_letter_code
_entity_poly.pdbx_strand_id
1 'polypeptide(L)'
;MSHNSGCATCMKRRVKCDGAHPNCGQCQQTNRICFPVPQRNPKFTFVAEKLVRKSRVPTPRKETKSAQNYAAARELIPSSLTIPLEDQAIAYYFDHYVMPPTEVIEAARGCDSYLSLMWRQSRRESAICQAILATSYNSFAKARRNHAASRTSRLMYAQAISIIQKSLLDPVGSCSDETLLAIMVLGIYELTNWHPYEKEKEDSNRQHQVSQHKTQCICHMDGATVVLKKRRQHGPLNECSLGLDKLVRRQILKVKLHRGTGIPVWLKDGASFGETGFSLVLDRWTVRISQIQQETQRLTPTMNLSILNAEYFATSELKDLLEQAMILDDEMCLWATRLTPEWSYQTYTTGCESFPASSYNGVMHAYSSLGHAVIWNRYRTMRITLNATVITLLRQLKTDDEHEIQSSVEFAINSIRDLVSDICASIPYFTGEGRNFSHKGGGSSSIVVEVQNERRERVKASEMAYLAAPLCTIFDHFAVSGTSYLQQQWIRSRLSDVSHATSYAILKEISRF
;
A
#
# COMPACT_ATOMS: atom_id res chain seq x y z
N MET A 1 -20.67 -18.93 -39.84
CA MET A 1 -19.35 -18.77 -40.48
C MET A 1 -18.49 -17.89 -39.58
N SER A 2 -17.51 -18.49 -38.90
CA SER A 2 -16.61 -17.80 -37.97
C SER A 2 -15.50 -17.06 -38.73
N HIS A 3 -15.50 -15.73 -38.66
CA HIS A 3 -14.36 -14.94 -39.10
C HIS A 3 -13.18 -15.15 -38.13
N ASN A 4 -12.24 -16.04 -38.47
CA ASN A 4 -10.99 -16.17 -37.73
C ASN A 4 -10.15 -14.91 -37.95
N SER A 5 -9.99 -14.10 -36.91
CA SER A 5 -9.07 -12.95 -36.90
C SER A 5 -7.62 -13.46 -36.92
N GLY A 6 -6.85 -13.07 -37.94
CA GLY A 6 -5.43 -13.39 -38.03
C GLY A 6 -4.62 -12.79 -36.87
N CYS A 7 -3.47 -13.38 -36.50
CA CYS A 7 -2.64 -12.96 -35.37
C CYS A 7 -2.24 -11.46 -35.43
N ALA A 8 -1.99 -10.84 -34.27
CA ALA A 8 -1.70 -9.41 -34.16
C ALA A 8 -0.44 -9.01 -34.94
N THR A 9 0.55 -9.90 -35.01
CA THR A 9 1.76 -9.73 -35.81
C THR A 9 1.45 -9.65 -37.31
N CYS A 10 0.63 -10.56 -37.84
CA CYS A 10 0.22 -10.55 -39.25
C CYS A 10 -0.71 -9.38 -39.59
N MET A 11 -1.61 -8.99 -38.67
CA MET A 11 -2.47 -7.81 -38.86
C MET A 11 -1.68 -6.51 -38.90
N LYS A 12 -0.70 -6.30 -38.00
CA LYS A 12 0.17 -5.11 -38.01
C LYS A 12 0.97 -5.01 -39.32
N ARG A 13 1.32 -6.15 -39.89
CA ARG A 13 2.00 -6.27 -41.18
C ARG A 13 1.07 -6.22 -42.39
N ARG A 14 -0.25 -6.22 -42.19
CA ARG A 14 -1.29 -6.28 -43.23
C ARG A 14 -1.12 -7.48 -44.19
N VAL A 15 -0.71 -8.64 -43.66
CA VAL A 15 -0.57 -9.90 -44.41
C VAL A 15 -1.60 -10.93 -43.95
N LYS A 16 -1.98 -11.85 -44.85
CA LYS A 16 -3.00 -12.87 -44.56
C LYS A 16 -2.44 -13.92 -43.60
N CYS A 17 -3.15 -14.16 -42.49
CA CYS A 17 -2.78 -15.14 -41.48
C CYS A 17 -3.53 -16.46 -41.72
N ASP A 18 -2.85 -17.59 -41.58
CA ASP A 18 -3.45 -18.93 -41.67
C ASP A 18 -4.21 -19.32 -40.39
N GLY A 19 -3.93 -18.66 -39.26
CA GLY A 19 -4.63 -18.87 -37.99
C GLY A 19 -4.17 -20.11 -37.23
N ALA A 20 -3.03 -20.71 -37.64
CA ALA A 20 -2.43 -21.83 -36.93
C ALA A 20 -1.92 -21.37 -35.54
N HIS A 21 -2.11 -22.24 -34.54
CA HIS A 21 -1.65 -22.05 -33.16
C HIS A 21 -0.67 -23.18 -32.81
N PRO A 22 0.40 -22.92 -32.03
CA PRO A 22 0.69 -21.69 -31.28
C PRO A 22 1.33 -20.54 -32.10
N ASN A 23 1.91 -20.84 -33.26
CA ASN A 23 2.49 -19.85 -34.16
C ASN A 23 1.92 -20.01 -35.57
N CYS A 24 1.56 -18.91 -36.23
CA CYS A 24 1.11 -18.93 -37.62
C CYS A 24 2.30 -19.14 -38.57
N GLY A 25 2.09 -19.79 -39.72
CA GLY A 25 3.17 -20.14 -40.65
C GLY A 25 3.92 -18.92 -41.18
N GLN A 26 3.24 -17.79 -41.34
CA GLN A 26 3.83 -16.52 -41.76
C GLN A 26 4.76 -15.90 -40.71
N CYS A 27 4.44 -16.04 -39.42
CA CYS A 27 5.32 -15.59 -38.35
C CYS A 27 6.52 -16.54 -38.18
N GLN A 28 6.30 -17.84 -38.35
CA GLN A 28 7.35 -18.85 -38.29
C GLN A 28 8.39 -18.68 -39.41
N GLN A 29 7.95 -18.52 -40.66
CA GLN A 29 8.86 -18.33 -41.81
C GLN A 29 9.67 -17.04 -41.76
N THR A 30 9.16 -16.02 -41.08
CA THR A 30 9.85 -14.72 -40.95
C THR A 30 10.60 -14.56 -39.63
N ASN A 31 10.66 -15.63 -38.83
CA ASN A 31 11.27 -15.69 -37.50
C ASN A 31 10.79 -14.56 -36.56
N ARG A 32 9.49 -14.31 -36.54
CA ARG A 32 8.85 -13.26 -35.73
C ARG A 32 7.91 -13.88 -34.70
N ILE A 33 7.83 -13.26 -33.53
CA ILE A 33 6.93 -13.68 -32.45
C ILE A 33 5.47 -13.54 -32.93
N CYS A 34 4.71 -14.63 -32.87
CA CYS A 34 3.31 -14.69 -33.27
C CYS A 34 2.41 -14.29 -32.09
N PHE A 35 1.98 -13.03 -32.04
CA PHE A 35 1.09 -12.57 -30.98
C PHE A 35 -0.36 -12.95 -31.31
N PRO A 36 -1.05 -13.76 -30.50
CA PRO A 36 -2.48 -13.97 -30.67
C PRO A 36 -3.18 -12.62 -30.53
N VAL A 37 -4.18 -12.37 -31.39
CA VAL A 37 -5.08 -11.24 -31.13
C VAL A 37 -5.88 -11.64 -29.91
N PRO A 38 -5.99 -10.77 -28.87
CA PRO A 38 -7.01 -10.96 -27.87
C PRO A 38 -8.32 -11.14 -28.65
N GLN A 39 -8.99 -12.28 -28.49
CA GLN A 39 -10.32 -12.41 -29.08
C GLN A 39 -11.06 -11.13 -28.70
N ARG A 40 -11.56 -10.40 -29.71
CA ARG A 40 -12.49 -9.31 -29.47
C ARG A 40 -13.65 -9.96 -28.74
N ASN A 41 -13.57 -9.99 -27.41
CA ASN A 41 -14.66 -10.38 -26.56
C ASN A 41 -15.82 -9.52 -27.06
N PRO A 42 -16.89 -10.13 -27.59
CA PRO A 42 -18.02 -9.35 -28.06
C PRO A 42 -18.57 -8.63 -26.83
N LYS A 43 -18.14 -7.37 -26.65
CA LYS A 43 -18.58 -6.43 -25.63
C LYS A 43 -18.78 -7.07 -24.25
N PHE A 44 -17.75 -7.04 -23.41
CA PHE A 44 -17.98 -6.92 -21.97
C PHE A 44 -18.54 -5.52 -21.68
N THR A 45 -19.75 -5.26 -22.16
CA THR A 45 -20.68 -4.36 -21.46
C THR A 45 -20.95 -5.02 -20.12
N PHE A 46 -20.63 -4.33 -19.03
CA PHE A 46 -21.06 -4.66 -17.68
C PHE A 46 -22.48 -5.26 -17.70
N VAL A 47 -22.60 -6.58 -17.55
CA VAL A 47 -23.89 -7.28 -17.40
C VAL A 47 -24.54 -6.93 -16.05
N ALA A 48 -23.82 -6.27 -15.15
CA ALA A 48 -24.37 -5.74 -13.90
C ALA A 48 -25.30 -4.53 -14.08
N GLU A 49 -25.20 -3.75 -15.17
CA GLU A 49 -25.90 -2.46 -15.25
C GLU A 49 -27.02 -2.41 -16.32
N LYS A 50 -26.98 -3.30 -17.34
CA LYS A 50 -28.06 -3.41 -18.35
C LYS A 50 -29.18 -4.39 -17.99
N LEU A 51 -29.01 -5.24 -16.98
CA LEU A 51 -30.10 -6.03 -16.40
C LEU A 51 -31.03 -5.19 -15.49
N VAL A 52 -30.63 -3.95 -15.15
CA VAL A 52 -31.41 -3.05 -14.28
C VAL A 52 -32.31 -2.08 -15.06
N ARG A 53 -32.16 -1.95 -16.39
CA ARG A 53 -32.84 -0.89 -17.16
C ARG A 53 -33.79 -1.33 -18.29
N LYS A 54 -34.02 -2.63 -18.50
CA LYS A 54 -35.13 -3.10 -19.37
C LYS A 54 -35.92 -4.26 -18.76
N SER A 55 -36.76 -3.91 -17.80
CA SER A 55 -38.07 -4.53 -17.59
C SER A 55 -38.96 -3.55 -16.82
N ARG A 56 -39.39 -2.49 -17.52
CA ARG A 56 -40.73 -1.94 -17.28
C ARG A 56 -41.71 -2.84 -18.01
N VAL A 57 -41.84 -4.06 -17.51
CA VAL A 57 -43.05 -4.86 -17.67
C VAL A 57 -43.59 -4.96 -16.26
N PRO A 58 -44.85 -4.56 -15.99
CA PRO A 58 -45.45 -4.77 -14.69
C PRO A 58 -45.54 -6.29 -14.48
N THR A 59 -44.51 -6.86 -13.87
CA THR A 59 -44.53 -8.23 -13.39
C THR A 59 -45.09 -8.17 -11.98
N PRO A 60 -46.15 -8.95 -11.67
CA PRO A 60 -46.68 -9.01 -10.32
C PRO A 60 -45.57 -9.55 -9.43
N ARG A 61 -45.14 -8.71 -8.49
CA ARG A 61 -44.14 -9.03 -7.48
C ARG A 61 -44.72 -10.14 -6.59
N LYS A 62 -44.56 -11.40 -6.99
CA LYS A 62 -44.75 -12.52 -6.08
C LYS A 62 -43.55 -12.54 -5.15
N GLU A 63 -43.65 -11.78 -4.07
CA GLU A 63 -42.84 -12.04 -2.88
C GLU A 63 -42.98 -13.53 -2.57
N THR A 64 -41.87 -14.26 -2.68
CA THR A 64 -41.87 -15.65 -2.24
C THR A 64 -42.15 -15.61 -0.74
N LYS A 65 -43.24 -16.28 -0.31
CA LYS A 65 -43.63 -16.40 1.11
C LYS A 65 -42.43 -16.75 2.01
N SER A 66 -41.43 -17.46 1.49
CA SER A 66 -40.14 -17.73 2.13
C SER A 66 -39.37 -16.48 2.58
N ALA A 67 -39.15 -15.47 1.73
CA ALA A 67 -38.37 -14.28 2.09
C ALA A 67 -39.09 -13.36 3.09
N GLN A 68 -40.42 -13.28 3.01
CA GLN A 68 -41.26 -12.60 4.01
C GLN A 68 -41.26 -13.34 5.34
N ASN A 69 -41.30 -14.67 5.33
CA ASN A 69 -41.22 -15.48 6.54
C ASN A 69 -39.88 -15.34 7.25
N TYR A 70 -38.76 -15.21 6.52
CA TYR A 70 -37.44 -14.94 7.15
C TYR A 70 -37.30 -13.52 7.71
N ALA A 71 -37.94 -12.51 7.08
CA ALA A 71 -37.96 -11.14 7.59
C ALA A 71 -38.87 -11.01 8.84
N ALA A 72 -40.07 -11.60 8.79
CA ALA A 72 -40.99 -11.65 9.93
C ALA A 72 -40.43 -12.48 11.09
N ALA A 73 -39.75 -13.60 10.81
CA ALA A 73 -39.05 -14.39 11.84
C ALA A 73 -37.91 -13.60 12.51
N ARG A 74 -37.28 -12.65 11.80
CA ARG A 74 -36.25 -11.76 12.35
C ARG A 74 -36.82 -10.72 13.31
N GLU A 75 -38.05 -10.27 13.09
CA GLU A 75 -38.79 -9.40 14.00
C GLU A 75 -39.31 -10.14 15.25
N LEU A 76 -39.42 -11.47 15.17
CA LEU A 76 -39.84 -12.36 16.26
C LEU A 76 -38.70 -12.85 17.16
N ILE A 77 -37.43 -12.59 16.80
CA ILE A 77 -36.30 -12.90 17.69
C ILE A 77 -36.28 -11.81 18.78
N PRO A 78 -36.48 -12.16 20.06
CA PRO A 78 -36.31 -11.22 21.16
C PRO A 78 -34.97 -10.51 21.04
N SER A 79 -34.93 -9.19 21.24
CA SER A 79 -33.68 -8.41 21.21
C SER A 79 -32.61 -8.97 22.15
N SER A 80 -33.00 -9.65 23.22
CA SER A 80 -32.14 -10.39 24.15
C SER A 80 -31.40 -11.59 23.54
N LEU A 81 -31.86 -12.13 22.40
CA LEU A 81 -31.21 -13.21 21.66
C LEU A 81 -30.38 -12.71 20.47
N THR A 82 -30.35 -11.39 20.23
CA THR A 82 -29.50 -10.80 19.18
C THR A 82 -28.16 -10.38 19.77
N ILE A 83 -27.06 -10.74 19.09
CA ILE A 83 -25.72 -10.26 19.47
C ILE A 83 -25.70 -8.74 19.30
N PRO A 84 -25.31 -7.95 20.32
CA PRO A 84 -25.21 -6.50 20.21
C PRO A 84 -24.40 -6.05 18.99
N LEU A 85 -24.80 -4.93 18.36
CA LEU A 85 -24.11 -4.41 17.19
C LEU A 85 -22.64 -4.07 17.50
N GLU A 86 -22.36 -3.64 18.73
CA GLU A 86 -21.01 -3.43 19.26
C GLU A 86 -20.15 -4.68 19.13
N ASP A 87 -20.62 -5.80 19.68
CA ASP A 87 -19.88 -7.06 19.69
C ASP A 87 -19.65 -7.59 18.28
N GLN A 88 -20.65 -7.45 17.39
CA GLN A 88 -20.50 -7.81 15.98
C GLN A 88 -19.41 -6.98 15.29
N ALA A 89 -19.39 -5.66 15.54
CA ALA A 89 -18.44 -4.74 14.94
C ALA A 89 -17.02 -4.98 15.44
N ILE A 90 -16.84 -5.16 16.76
CA ILE A 90 -15.55 -5.47 17.38
C ILE A 90 -15.03 -6.81 16.88
N ALA A 91 -15.85 -7.87 16.95
CA ALA A 91 -15.44 -9.19 16.51
C ALA A 91 -14.98 -9.17 15.04
N TYR A 92 -15.72 -8.44 14.18
CA TYR A 92 -15.33 -8.25 12.78
C TYR A 92 -13.98 -7.54 12.64
N TYR A 93 -13.79 -6.41 13.34
CA TYR A 93 -12.58 -5.61 13.24
C TYR A 93 -11.34 -6.37 13.75
N PHE A 94 -11.45 -7.02 14.90
CA PHE A 94 -10.34 -7.76 15.48
C PHE A 94 -9.91 -8.94 14.61
N ASP A 95 -10.87 -9.69 14.08
CA ASP A 95 -10.60 -10.84 13.21
C ASP A 95 -9.92 -10.45 11.89
N HIS A 96 -10.38 -9.36 11.25
CA HIS A 96 -9.95 -8.97 9.90
C HIS A 96 -8.76 -8.00 9.88
N TYR A 97 -8.60 -7.16 10.91
CA TYR A 97 -7.63 -6.04 10.90
C TYR A 97 -6.60 -6.08 12.02
N VAL A 98 -6.91 -6.66 13.19
CA VAL A 98 -6.03 -6.57 14.38
C VAL A 98 -5.23 -7.84 14.62
N MET A 99 -5.80 -9.02 14.36
CA MET A 99 -5.13 -10.29 14.62
C MET A 99 -4.32 -10.72 13.38
N PRO A 100 -3.00 -10.42 13.30
CA PRO A 100 -2.17 -10.90 12.20
C PRO A 100 -2.08 -12.43 12.24
N PRO A 101 -1.72 -13.08 11.12
CA PRO A 101 -1.25 -14.46 11.17
C PRO A 101 -0.12 -14.60 12.19
N THR A 102 -0.01 -15.76 12.83
CA THR A 102 0.85 -16.05 13.99
C THR A 102 2.37 -15.85 13.74
N GLU A 103 2.78 -15.43 12.54
CA GLU A 103 4.17 -15.48 12.04
C GLU A 103 4.71 -14.13 11.51
N VAL A 104 4.21 -12.99 12.01
CA VAL A 104 4.78 -11.68 11.63
C VAL A 104 5.97 -11.32 12.53
N ILE A 105 7.15 -11.28 11.91
CA ILE A 105 8.40 -10.82 12.54
C ILE A 105 8.24 -9.40 13.12
N GLU A 106 8.94 -9.11 14.21
CA GLU A 106 8.82 -7.84 14.94
C GLU A 106 9.02 -6.61 14.04
N ALA A 107 9.94 -6.69 13.09
CA ALA A 107 10.26 -5.62 12.14
C ALA A 107 9.07 -5.21 11.25
N ALA A 108 8.09 -6.09 11.06
CA ALA A 108 6.90 -5.87 10.24
C ALA A 108 5.65 -5.51 11.07
N ARG A 109 5.73 -5.52 12.41
CA ARG A 109 4.60 -5.18 13.30
C ARG A 109 4.29 -3.68 13.28
N GLY A 110 3.00 -3.35 13.36
CA GLY A 110 2.48 -2.00 13.55
C GLY A 110 1.82 -1.81 14.92
N CYS A 111 1.31 -0.61 15.16
CA CYS A 111 0.66 -0.25 16.43
C CYS A 111 -0.61 -1.07 16.71
N ASP A 112 -1.18 -1.71 15.69
CA ASP A 112 -2.27 -2.68 15.78
C ASP A 112 -1.99 -3.81 16.78
N SER A 113 -0.73 -4.21 16.94
CA SER A 113 -0.31 -5.24 17.91
C SER A 113 -0.62 -4.90 19.37
N TYR A 114 -0.86 -3.63 19.70
CA TYR A 114 -1.22 -3.18 21.06
C TYR A 114 -2.74 -3.11 21.28
N LEU A 115 -3.56 -3.17 20.23
CA LEU A 115 -5.00 -2.92 20.34
C LEU A 115 -5.70 -3.99 21.18
N SER A 116 -5.33 -5.26 21.05
CA SER A 116 -5.88 -6.36 21.86
C SER A 116 -5.58 -6.22 23.35
N LEU A 117 -4.39 -5.73 23.69
CA LEU A 117 -4.01 -5.47 25.07
C LEU A 117 -4.77 -4.26 25.62
N MET A 118 -4.75 -3.15 24.90
CA MET A 118 -5.37 -1.90 25.33
C MET A 118 -6.89 -2.03 25.46
N TRP A 119 -7.54 -2.73 24.53
CA TRP A 119 -8.98 -3.00 24.61
C TRP A 119 -9.38 -3.75 25.90
N ARG A 120 -8.52 -4.67 26.38
CA ARG A 120 -8.79 -5.45 27.59
C ARG A 120 -8.51 -4.68 28.87
N GLN A 121 -7.52 -3.79 28.86
CA GLN A 121 -7.03 -3.11 30.07
C GLN A 121 -7.64 -1.71 30.28
N SER A 122 -8.05 -1.04 29.21
CA SER A 122 -8.52 0.34 29.27
C SER A 122 -10.00 0.41 29.67
N ARG A 123 -10.40 1.53 30.28
CA ARG A 123 -11.83 1.81 30.56
C ARG A 123 -12.60 1.99 29.26
N ARG A 124 -13.91 1.70 29.25
CA ARG A 124 -14.73 1.81 28.03
C ARG A 124 -14.88 3.26 27.56
N GLU A 125 -14.82 4.20 28.50
CA GLU A 125 -14.89 5.64 28.27
C GLU A 125 -13.54 6.25 27.88
N SER A 126 -12.47 5.46 27.78
CA SER A 126 -11.14 5.93 27.37
C SER A 126 -11.11 6.34 25.90
N ALA A 127 -10.20 7.24 25.55
CA ALA A 127 -9.99 7.66 24.16
C ALA A 127 -9.70 6.48 23.23
N ILE A 128 -8.90 5.51 23.68
CA ILE A 128 -8.52 4.35 22.88
C ILE A 128 -9.70 3.42 22.61
N CYS A 129 -10.54 3.13 23.63
CA CYS A 129 -11.74 2.32 23.42
C CYS A 129 -12.71 2.98 22.45
N GLN A 130 -12.92 4.29 22.57
CA GLN A 130 -13.77 5.05 21.64
C GLN A 130 -13.20 5.05 20.21
N ALA A 131 -11.87 5.16 20.04
CA ALA A 131 -11.22 5.08 18.73
C ALA A 131 -11.33 3.67 18.11
N ILE A 132 -11.16 2.61 18.90
CA ILE A 132 -11.36 1.21 18.47
C ILE A 132 -12.81 0.98 18.06
N LEU A 133 -13.78 1.47 18.84
CA LEU A 133 -15.20 1.39 18.48
C LEU A 133 -15.50 2.14 17.19
N ALA A 134 -14.97 3.35 17.01
CA ALA A 134 -15.13 4.12 15.78
C ALA A 134 -14.67 3.34 14.55
N THR A 135 -13.45 2.81 14.57
CA THR A 135 -12.89 2.01 13.47
C THR A 135 -13.63 0.68 13.26
N SER A 136 -14.06 0.05 14.34
CA SER A 136 -14.83 -1.21 14.30
C SER A 136 -16.19 -1.03 13.65
N TYR A 137 -16.97 -0.03 14.12
CA TYR A 137 -18.25 0.29 13.52
C TYR A 137 -18.11 0.74 12.06
N ASN A 138 -17.07 1.51 11.71
CA ASN A 138 -16.83 1.94 10.33
C ASN A 138 -16.59 0.76 9.39
N SER A 139 -15.66 -0.12 9.75
CA SER A 139 -15.31 -1.29 8.94
C SER A 139 -16.51 -2.24 8.79
N PHE A 140 -17.23 -2.51 9.88
CA PHE A 140 -18.45 -3.32 9.86
C PHE A 140 -19.56 -2.67 9.02
N ALA A 141 -19.78 -1.36 9.17
CA ALA A 141 -20.79 -0.63 8.41
C ALA A 141 -20.57 -0.76 6.91
N LYS A 142 -19.32 -0.69 6.45
CA LYS A 142 -18.96 -0.86 5.04
C LYS A 142 -19.13 -2.29 4.57
N ALA A 143 -18.62 -3.25 5.33
CA ALA A 143 -18.70 -4.67 4.98
C ALA A 143 -20.16 -5.17 4.90
N ARG A 144 -21.04 -4.66 5.77
CA ARG A 144 -22.44 -5.09 5.87
C ARG A 144 -23.45 -4.10 5.30
N ARG A 145 -23.00 -2.96 4.75
CA ARG A 145 -23.86 -1.84 4.32
C ARG A 145 -24.85 -1.41 5.40
N ASN A 146 -24.37 -1.29 6.64
CA ASN A 146 -25.20 -0.99 7.80
C ASN A 146 -25.11 0.50 8.17
N HIS A 147 -26.21 1.25 7.92
CA HIS A 147 -26.28 2.68 8.18
C HIS A 147 -26.26 3.05 9.67
N ALA A 148 -26.82 2.21 10.55
CA ALA A 148 -26.81 2.43 11.99
C ALA A 148 -25.38 2.35 12.55
N ALA A 149 -24.62 1.35 12.11
CA ALA A 149 -23.19 1.24 12.42
C ALA A 149 -22.41 2.46 11.91
N SER A 150 -22.70 2.95 10.69
CA SER A 150 -22.06 4.17 10.16
C SER A 150 -22.34 5.43 10.99
N ARG A 151 -23.57 5.58 11.52
CA ARG A 151 -23.89 6.70 12.44
C ARG A 151 -23.14 6.56 13.75
N THR A 152 -23.14 5.36 14.32
CA THR A 152 -22.47 5.06 15.61
C THR A 152 -20.97 5.30 15.51
N SER A 153 -20.34 4.83 14.43
CA SER A 153 -18.95 5.09 14.06
C SER A 153 -18.56 6.57 14.18
N ARG A 154 -19.36 7.48 13.60
CA ARG A 154 -19.11 8.93 13.66
C ARG A 154 -19.25 9.50 15.07
N LEU A 155 -20.18 8.98 15.88
CA LEU A 155 -20.35 9.40 17.27
C LEU A 155 -19.14 9.00 18.11
N MET A 156 -18.69 7.75 18.01
CA MET A 156 -17.51 7.26 18.73
C MET A 156 -16.25 8.03 18.31
N TYR A 157 -16.11 8.35 17.02
CA TYR A 157 -15.03 9.19 16.50
C TYR A 157 -15.02 10.58 17.17
N ALA A 158 -16.17 11.26 17.20
CA ALA A 158 -16.28 12.58 17.83
C ALA A 158 -16.02 12.53 19.35
N GLN A 159 -16.49 11.48 20.02
CA GLN A 159 -16.22 11.25 21.44
C GLN A 159 -14.73 11.03 21.71
N ALA A 160 -14.05 10.20 20.91
CA ALA A 160 -12.62 9.96 21.01
C ALA A 160 -11.82 11.27 20.89
N ILE A 161 -12.14 12.12 19.90
CA ILE A 161 -11.49 13.45 19.76
C ILE A 161 -11.71 14.31 21.01
N SER A 162 -12.95 14.38 21.52
CA SER A 162 -13.25 15.19 22.70
C SER A 162 -12.47 14.72 23.94
N ILE A 163 -12.31 13.41 24.12
CA ILE A 163 -11.51 12.85 25.21
C ILE A 163 -10.03 13.14 25.00
N ILE A 164 -9.49 12.92 23.79
CA ILE A 164 -8.09 13.23 23.46
C ILE A 164 -7.79 14.70 23.75
N GLN A 165 -8.65 15.63 23.33
CA GLN A 165 -8.47 17.05 23.60
C GLN A 165 -8.35 17.36 25.10
N LYS A 166 -9.19 16.74 25.93
CA LYS A 166 -9.11 16.86 27.40
C LYS A 166 -7.82 16.22 27.94
N SER A 167 -7.47 15.03 27.47
CA SER A 167 -6.24 14.34 27.87
C SER A 167 -4.99 15.13 27.52
N LEU A 168 -4.96 15.83 26.38
CA LEU A 168 -3.82 16.66 25.97
C LEU A 168 -3.60 17.88 26.87
N LEU A 169 -4.65 18.37 27.54
CA LEU A 169 -4.56 19.45 28.54
C LEU A 169 -4.06 18.95 29.90
N ASP A 170 -4.19 17.65 30.19
CA ASP A 170 -3.73 17.02 31.42
C ASP A 170 -2.25 16.58 31.31
N PRO A 171 -1.36 16.95 32.26
CA PRO A 171 0.05 16.56 32.22
C PRO A 171 0.27 15.04 32.11
N VAL A 172 -0.51 14.23 32.82
CA VAL A 172 -0.38 12.77 32.81
C VAL A 172 -1.03 12.18 31.55
N GLY A 173 -2.28 12.56 31.27
CA GLY A 173 -3.05 12.10 30.11
C GLY A 173 -2.34 12.38 28.79
N SER A 174 -1.72 13.54 28.65
CA SER A 174 -0.99 13.95 27.44
C SER A 174 0.24 13.09 27.14
N CYS A 175 0.70 12.30 28.11
CA CYS A 175 1.79 11.36 27.96
C CYS A 175 1.33 9.90 28.04
N SER A 176 0.02 9.61 28.01
CA SER A 176 -0.50 8.25 28.17
C SER A 176 -0.45 7.42 26.88
N ASP A 177 -0.29 6.11 27.03
CA ASP A 177 -0.34 5.15 25.90
C ASP A 177 -1.70 5.17 25.21
N GLU A 178 -2.78 5.29 26.00
CA GLU A 178 -4.14 5.39 25.49
C GLU A 178 -4.30 6.59 24.54
N THR A 179 -3.79 7.76 24.93
CA THR A 179 -3.88 8.98 24.10
C THR A 179 -3.08 8.83 22.82
N LEU A 180 -1.82 8.37 22.93
CA LEU A 180 -0.97 8.19 21.75
C LEU A 180 -1.55 7.17 20.78
N LEU A 181 -1.99 6.01 21.27
CA LEU A 181 -2.56 4.97 20.42
C LEU A 181 -3.92 5.38 19.84
N ALA A 182 -4.74 6.11 20.59
CA ALA A 182 -6.01 6.63 20.07
C ALA A 182 -5.79 7.57 18.87
N ILE A 183 -4.81 8.48 18.94
CA ILE A 183 -4.42 9.34 17.81
C ILE A 183 -4.04 8.49 16.58
N MET A 184 -3.24 7.44 16.78
CA MET A 184 -2.85 6.53 15.68
C MET A 184 -4.06 5.82 15.06
N VAL A 185 -4.99 5.33 15.88
CA VAL A 185 -6.20 4.62 15.41
C VAL A 185 -7.16 5.57 14.68
N LEU A 186 -7.30 6.82 15.14
CA LEU A 186 -8.10 7.83 14.44
C LEU A 186 -7.51 8.21 13.07
N GLY A 187 -6.18 8.19 12.92
CA GLY A 187 -5.57 8.30 11.60
C GLY A 187 -6.02 7.19 10.63
N ILE A 188 -6.12 5.94 11.12
CA ILE A 188 -6.65 4.80 10.33
C ILE A 188 -8.15 4.99 10.04
N TYR A 189 -8.90 5.52 11.00
CA TYR A 189 -10.31 5.84 10.82
C TYR A 189 -10.51 6.79 9.64
N GLU A 190 -9.72 7.85 9.53
CA GLU A 190 -9.83 8.80 8.43
C GLU A 190 -9.43 8.18 7.08
N LEU A 191 -8.35 7.40 7.04
CA LEU A 191 -7.94 6.67 5.83
C LEU A 191 -9.04 5.76 5.28
N THR A 192 -9.84 5.20 6.18
CA THR A 192 -11.00 4.40 5.79
C THR A 192 -12.18 5.31 5.47
N ASN A 193 -12.58 6.24 6.32
CA ASN A 193 -13.83 7.00 6.23
C ASN A 193 -13.76 8.28 5.35
N TRP A 194 -13.10 8.22 4.19
CA TRP A 194 -13.12 9.31 3.21
C TRP A 194 -14.34 9.25 2.29
N HIS A 195 -15.00 10.39 2.13
CA HIS A 195 -15.99 10.62 1.08
C HIS A 195 -15.62 11.90 0.32
N PRO A 196 -15.36 11.83 -1.00
CA PRO A 196 -15.22 13.05 -1.79
C PRO A 196 -16.52 13.86 -1.69
N TYR A 197 -16.41 15.17 -1.46
CA TYR A 197 -17.57 16.06 -1.39
C TYR A 197 -18.31 16.04 -2.75
N GLU A 198 -19.51 15.45 -2.80
CA GLU A 198 -20.35 15.39 -4.01
C GLU A 198 -20.85 16.79 -4.46
N LYS A 199 -20.65 17.84 -3.65
CA LYS A 199 -21.16 19.20 -3.93
C LYS A 199 -20.23 20.09 -4.73
N GLU A 200 -18.97 19.72 -4.95
CA GLU A 200 -18.13 20.44 -5.91
C GLU A 200 -18.35 19.83 -7.29
N LYS A 201 -19.04 20.62 -8.13
CA LYS A 201 -19.23 20.39 -9.56
C LYS A 201 -17.91 20.03 -10.24
N GLU A 202 -18.05 19.39 -11.41
CA GLU A 202 -17.07 18.79 -12.34
C GLU A 202 -15.72 19.51 -12.60
N ASP A 203 -15.40 20.62 -11.93
CA ASP A 203 -14.20 21.44 -12.12
C ASP A 203 -13.16 21.37 -10.99
N SER A 204 -13.43 20.80 -9.80
CA SER A 204 -12.35 20.64 -8.80
C SER A 204 -11.48 19.42 -9.12
N ASN A 205 -10.20 19.70 -9.39
CA ASN A 205 -9.21 18.71 -9.81
C ASN A 205 -9.19 17.54 -8.81
N ARG A 206 -9.56 16.32 -9.24
CA ARG A 206 -9.55 15.11 -8.38
C ARG A 206 -8.21 14.91 -7.67
N GLN A 207 -7.11 15.33 -8.30
CA GLN A 207 -5.76 15.33 -7.71
C GLN A 207 -5.68 16.20 -6.45
N HIS A 208 -6.34 17.37 -6.47
CA HIS A 208 -6.41 18.31 -5.35
C HIS A 208 -7.20 17.71 -4.16
N GLN A 209 -8.34 17.08 -4.42
CA GLN A 209 -9.13 16.41 -3.37
C GLN A 209 -8.35 15.26 -2.69
N VAL A 210 -7.64 14.46 -3.48
CA VAL A 210 -6.75 13.39 -2.96
C VAL A 210 -5.62 13.97 -2.11
N SER A 211 -5.01 15.07 -2.55
CA SER A 211 -3.96 15.77 -1.80
C SER A 211 -4.48 16.34 -0.48
N GLN A 212 -5.68 16.94 -0.48
CA GLN A 212 -6.32 17.47 0.72
C GLN A 212 -6.63 16.36 1.73
N HIS A 213 -7.10 15.18 1.28
CA HIS A 213 -7.31 14.06 2.19
C HIS A 213 -6.01 13.49 2.76
N LYS A 214 -4.96 13.36 1.92
CA LYS A 214 -3.62 12.98 2.41
C LYS A 214 -3.21 13.91 3.57
N THR A 215 -3.55 15.20 3.49
CA THR A 215 -3.27 16.21 4.53
C THR A 215 -4.01 15.96 5.85
N GLN A 216 -5.24 15.42 5.85
CA GLN A 216 -5.98 15.17 7.08
C GLN A 216 -5.34 14.05 7.94
N CYS A 217 -5.01 12.91 7.31
CA CYS A 217 -4.32 11.82 8.01
C CYS A 217 -2.92 12.24 8.49
N ILE A 218 -2.29 13.20 7.80
CA ILE A 218 -1.01 13.80 8.21
C ILE A 218 -1.14 14.56 9.53
N CYS A 219 -2.28 15.22 9.81
CA CYS A 219 -2.48 15.95 11.05
C CYS A 219 -2.41 15.03 12.29
N HIS A 220 -2.95 13.81 12.22
CA HIS A 220 -2.79 12.84 13.31
C HIS A 220 -1.34 12.43 13.53
N MET A 221 -0.56 12.31 12.44
CA MET A 221 0.85 11.96 12.51
C MET A 221 1.72 13.10 13.08
N ASP A 222 1.41 14.35 12.73
CA ASP A 222 2.05 15.52 13.31
C ASP A 222 1.67 15.65 14.80
N GLY A 223 0.40 15.42 15.16
CA GLY A 223 -0.05 15.34 16.55
C GLY A 223 0.65 14.25 17.36
N ALA A 224 0.74 13.04 16.81
CA ALA A 224 1.47 11.92 17.41
C ALA A 224 2.96 12.24 17.60
N THR A 225 3.57 12.97 16.66
CA THR A 225 4.98 13.41 16.77
C THR A 225 5.18 14.32 17.98
N VAL A 226 4.26 15.26 18.22
CA VAL A 226 4.33 16.18 19.37
C VAL A 226 4.10 15.43 20.69
N VAL A 227 3.11 14.54 20.74
CA VAL A 227 2.84 13.71 21.93
C VAL A 227 4.03 12.82 22.26
N LEU A 228 4.61 12.15 21.25
CA LEU A 228 5.81 11.32 21.41
C LEU A 228 6.99 12.12 21.94
N LYS A 229 7.20 13.35 21.44
CA LYS A 229 8.25 14.24 21.95
C LYS A 229 8.03 14.59 23.43
N LYS A 230 6.80 14.93 23.81
CA LYS A 230 6.45 15.27 25.20
C LYS A 230 6.68 14.09 26.14
N ARG A 231 6.25 12.88 25.73
CA ARG A 231 6.49 11.63 26.46
C ARG A 231 7.96 11.41 26.78
N ARG A 232 8.83 11.55 25.76
CA ARG A 232 10.29 11.41 25.90
C ARG A 232 10.92 12.41 26.87
N GLN A 233 10.32 13.58 27.05
CA GLN A 233 10.81 14.60 27.99
C GLN A 233 10.41 14.32 29.45
N HIS A 234 9.36 13.54 29.71
CA HIS A 234 8.80 13.33 31.05
C HIS A 234 9.37 12.12 31.80
N GLY A 235 10.39 11.42 31.26
CA GLY A 235 11.12 10.35 31.96
C GLY A 235 10.89 8.94 31.40
N PRO A 236 11.49 7.90 32.01
CA PRO A 236 11.46 6.55 31.48
C PRO A 236 10.04 5.99 31.57
N LEU A 237 9.50 5.67 30.41
CA LEU A 237 8.25 4.93 30.27
C LEU A 237 8.51 3.45 30.58
N ASN A 238 7.47 2.71 31.01
CA ASN A 238 7.57 1.25 31.19
C ASN A 238 7.89 0.53 29.85
N GLU A 239 8.31 -0.74 29.89
CA GLU A 239 8.71 -1.49 28.68
C GLU A 239 7.62 -1.53 27.59
N CYS A 240 6.35 -1.65 27.98
CA CYS A 240 5.20 -1.65 27.06
C CYS A 240 5.08 -0.31 26.33
N SER A 241 5.21 0.79 27.06
CA SER A 241 5.19 2.15 26.52
C SER A 241 6.41 2.44 25.62
N LEU A 242 7.59 1.88 25.91
CA LEU A 242 8.77 1.96 25.03
C LEU A 242 8.53 1.22 23.70
N GLY A 243 7.89 0.04 23.76
CA GLY A 243 7.52 -0.70 22.57
C GLY A 243 6.50 0.03 21.71
N LEU A 244 5.52 0.72 22.31
CA LEU A 244 4.58 1.57 21.57
C LEU A 244 5.28 2.77 20.92
N ASP A 245 6.14 3.48 21.66
CA ASP A 245 6.91 4.61 21.16
C ASP A 245 7.74 4.23 19.92
N LYS A 246 8.39 3.05 19.95
CA LYS A 246 9.11 2.47 18.81
C LYS A 246 8.21 2.32 17.58
N LEU A 247 7.03 1.71 17.74
CA LEU A 247 6.11 1.47 16.62
C LEU A 247 5.50 2.75 16.06
N VAL A 248 5.14 3.70 16.93
CA VAL A 248 4.67 5.03 16.50
C VAL A 248 5.77 5.75 15.71
N ARG A 249 6.99 5.74 16.23
CA ARG A 249 8.15 6.32 15.56
C ARG A 249 8.36 5.72 14.16
N ARG A 250 8.24 4.39 13.98
CA ARG A 250 8.31 3.76 12.66
C ARG A 250 7.27 4.33 11.69
N GLN A 251 6.04 4.59 12.15
CA GLN A 251 5.00 5.18 11.31
C GLN A 251 5.28 6.64 10.97
N ILE A 252 5.78 7.43 11.93
CA ILE A 252 6.20 8.82 11.69
C ILE A 252 7.28 8.86 10.60
N LEU A 253 8.31 8.02 10.71
CA LEU A 253 9.37 7.97 9.70
C LEU A 253 8.87 7.62 8.30
N LYS A 254 7.96 6.65 8.18
CA LYS A 254 7.35 6.28 6.89
C LYS A 254 6.65 7.49 6.24
N VAL A 255 5.93 8.28 7.04
CA VAL A 255 5.25 9.49 6.56
C VAL A 255 6.24 10.58 6.18
N LYS A 256 7.30 10.80 6.98
CA LYS A 256 8.35 11.78 6.67
C LYS A 256 9.10 11.44 5.38
N LEU A 257 9.45 10.16 5.18
CA LEU A 257 10.05 9.64 3.94
C LEU A 257 9.14 9.88 2.74
N HIS A 258 7.87 9.51 2.85
CA HIS A 258 6.91 9.68 1.75
C HIS A 258 6.73 11.15 1.36
N ARG A 259 6.81 12.08 2.33
CA ARG A 259 6.72 13.52 2.08
C ARG A 259 8.04 14.16 1.65
N GLY A 260 9.17 13.45 1.74
CA GLY A 260 10.51 14.03 1.58
C GLY A 260 10.82 15.13 2.59
N THR A 261 10.20 15.09 3.77
CA THR A 261 10.42 16.09 4.83
C THR A 261 11.48 15.61 5.81
N GLY A 262 12.31 16.54 6.29
CA GLY A 262 13.35 16.25 7.27
C GLY A 262 12.86 15.55 8.53
N ILE A 263 13.72 14.67 9.06
CA ILE A 263 13.47 14.00 10.33
C ILE A 263 14.15 14.80 11.46
N PRO A 264 13.41 15.23 12.49
CA PRO A 264 13.98 15.97 13.62
C PRO A 264 15.12 15.19 14.30
N VAL A 265 16.15 15.90 14.76
CA VAL A 265 17.36 15.29 15.38
C VAL A 265 17.03 14.29 16.48
N TRP A 266 16.11 14.65 17.39
CA TRP A 266 15.69 13.78 18.50
C TRP A 266 15.00 12.48 18.05
N LEU A 267 14.53 12.42 16.81
CA LEU A 267 13.87 11.26 16.22
C LEU A 267 14.83 10.43 15.35
N LYS A 268 16.04 10.90 15.04
CA LYS A 268 16.94 10.23 14.07
C LYS A 268 17.48 8.89 14.58
N ASP A 269 17.88 8.80 15.84
CA ASP A 269 18.50 7.59 16.36
C ASP A 269 17.46 6.54 16.80
N GLY A 270 17.23 5.53 15.96
CA GLY A 270 16.36 4.40 16.29
C GLY A 270 16.82 3.56 17.48
N ALA A 271 18.12 3.49 17.77
CA ALA A 271 18.63 2.70 18.90
C ALA A 271 18.11 3.27 20.24
N SER A 272 17.99 4.59 20.35
CA SER A 272 17.38 5.27 21.49
C SER A 272 15.89 4.95 21.72
N PHE A 273 15.22 4.29 20.75
CA PHE A 273 13.85 3.78 20.83
C PHE A 273 13.80 2.25 20.92
N GLY A 274 14.95 1.57 21.07
CA GLY A 274 15.03 0.12 21.17
C GLY A 274 14.97 -0.62 19.82
N GLU A 275 15.31 0.05 18.71
CA GLU A 275 15.52 -0.63 17.42
C GLU A 275 16.86 -1.36 17.43
N THR A 276 16.86 -2.60 16.94
CA THR A 276 18.06 -3.44 16.84
C THR A 276 18.13 -4.16 15.49
N GLY A 277 19.30 -4.73 15.19
CA GLY A 277 19.53 -5.59 14.03
C GLY A 277 19.08 -4.95 12.71
N PHE A 278 18.37 -5.72 11.88
CA PHE A 278 17.87 -5.25 10.58
C PHE A 278 16.91 -4.07 10.67
N SER A 279 16.11 -3.96 11.75
CA SER A 279 15.17 -2.85 11.88
C SER A 279 15.91 -1.52 12.04
N LEU A 280 17.04 -1.53 12.77
CA LEU A 280 17.91 -0.36 12.90
C LEU A 280 18.63 0.00 11.59
N VAL A 281 18.98 -0.98 10.76
CA VAL A 281 19.55 -0.73 9.42
C VAL A 281 18.54 -0.01 8.52
N LEU A 282 17.32 -0.56 8.41
CA LEU A 282 16.23 0.07 7.65
C LEU A 282 15.87 1.46 8.18
N ASP A 283 15.97 1.64 9.50
CA ASP A 283 15.77 2.94 10.16
C ASP A 283 16.78 3.98 9.68
N ARG A 284 18.08 3.65 9.74
CA ARG A 284 19.17 4.54 9.31
C ARG A 284 19.03 4.97 7.85
N TRP A 285 18.68 4.04 6.98
CA TRP A 285 18.42 4.37 5.57
C TRP A 285 17.20 5.28 5.42
N THR A 286 16.11 5.04 6.15
CA THR A 286 14.92 5.90 6.11
C THR A 286 15.29 7.34 6.49
N VAL A 287 16.14 7.50 7.51
CA VAL A 287 16.66 8.78 7.95
C VAL A 287 17.51 9.47 6.89
N ARG A 288 18.48 8.75 6.31
CA ARG A 288 19.39 9.29 5.30
C ARG A 288 18.66 9.68 4.00
N ILE A 289 17.76 8.83 3.50
CA ILE A 289 16.97 9.14 2.30
C ILE A 289 16.12 10.39 2.52
N SER A 290 15.42 10.49 3.66
CA SER A 290 14.57 11.66 3.96
C SER A 290 15.38 12.95 4.07
N GLN A 291 16.62 12.87 4.59
CA GLN A 291 17.53 14.03 4.64
C GLN A 291 17.97 14.45 3.23
N ILE A 292 18.37 13.51 2.38
CA ILE A 292 18.76 13.80 1.00
C ILE A 292 17.58 14.43 0.24
N GLN A 293 16.37 13.89 0.39
CA GLN A 293 15.16 14.48 -0.20
C GLN A 293 14.90 15.91 0.27
N GLN A 294 15.01 16.16 1.57
CA GLN A 294 14.81 17.51 2.12
C GLN A 294 15.81 18.51 1.55
N GLU A 295 17.09 18.17 1.53
CA GLU A 295 18.13 19.05 1.00
C GLU A 295 17.97 19.24 -0.52
N THR A 296 17.61 18.19 -1.26
CA THR A 296 17.30 18.29 -2.69
C THR A 296 16.13 19.26 -2.94
N GLN A 297 15.07 19.19 -2.13
CA GLN A 297 13.94 20.11 -2.22
C GLN A 297 14.33 21.55 -1.87
N ARG A 298 15.23 21.75 -0.89
CA ARG A 298 15.76 23.07 -0.52
C ARG A 298 16.56 23.71 -1.66
N LEU A 299 17.31 22.92 -2.41
CA LEU A 299 18.17 23.36 -3.52
C LEU A 299 17.43 23.47 -4.85
N THR A 300 16.27 22.83 -4.98
CA THR A 300 15.43 22.96 -6.18
C THR A 300 14.96 24.41 -6.28
N PRO A 301 15.29 25.15 -7.36
CA PRO A 301 14.93 26.56 -7.46
C PRO A 301 13.42 26.72 -7.51
N THR A 302 12.81 27.17 -6.41
CA THR A 302 11.51 27.84 -6.48
C THR A 302 11.70 29.11 -7.28
N MET A 303 10.85 29.35 -8.30
CA MET A 303 10.80 30.61 -9.03
C MET A 303 11.01 31.78 -8.05
N ASN A 304 12.10 32.53 -8.21
CA ASN A 304 12.64 33.61 -7.36
C ASN A 304 13.85 33.21 -6.50
N LEU A 305 15.05 33.27 -7.09
CA LEU A 305 16.19 34.03 -6.55
C LEU A 305 17.35 34.02 -7.54
N SER A 306 17.67 35.19 -8.08
CA SER A 306 18.78 35.45 -9.00
C SER A 306 19.99 35.97 -8.24
N ILE A 307 21.05 35.15 -8.05
CA ILE A 307 22.40 35.64 -7.73
C ILE A 307 23.44 34.73 -8.40
N LEU A 308 24.31 35.29 -9.25
CA LEU A 308 25.34 34.58 -10.04
C LEU A 308 26.35 33.76 -9.22
N ASN A 309 26.54 34.05 -7.94
CA ASN A 309 27.38 33.23 -7.05
C ASN A 309 26.63 32.04 -6.45
N ALA A 310 25.30 32.07 -6.39
CA ALA A 310 24.50 30.98 -5.83
C ALA A 310 24.50 29.73 -6.74
N GLU A 311 24.68 29.90 -8.06
CA GLU A 311 24.68 28.78 -9.00
C GLU A 311 25.88 27.82 -8.82
N TYR A 312 27.07 28.36 -8.56
CA TYR A 312 28.27 27.54 -8.33
C TYR A 312 28.18 26.75 -7.02
N PHE A 313 27.78 27.41 -5.92
CA PHE A 313 27.58 26.75 -4.63
C PHE A 313 26.48 25.68 -4.71
N ALA A 314 25.35 25.97 -5.36
CA ALA A 314 24.28 25.00 -5.55
C ALA A 314 24.75 23.78 -6.36
N THR A 315 25.61 23.97 -7.37
CA THR A 315 26.13 22.85 -8.17
C THR A 315 27.04 21.92 -7.35
N SER A 316 27.88 22.48 -6.46
CA SER A 316 28.70 21.67 -5.54
C SER A 316 27.83 20.90 -4.54
N GLU A 317 26.85 21.56 -3.91
CA GLU A 317 25.94 20.91 -2.97
C GLU A 317 25.11 19.78 -3.64
N LEU A 318 24.69 19.97 -4.89
CA LEU A 318 23.98 18.95 -5.67
C LEU A 318 24.86 17.73 -5.95
N LYS A 319 26.16 17.93 -6.26
CA LYS A 319 27.12 16.85 -6.47
C LYS A 319 27.36 16.06 -5.17
N ASP A 320 27.54 16.76 -4.06
CA ASP A 320 27.72 16.13 -2.74
C ASP A 320 26.49 15.29 -2.34
N LEU A 321 25.28 15.78 -2.62
CA LEU A 321 24.05 15.03 -2.39
C LEU A 321 23.90 13.82 -3.31
N LEU A 322 24.30 13.96 -4.58
CA LEU A 322 24.30 12.87 -5.54
C LEU A 322 25.26 11.76 -5.10
N GLU A 323 26.49 12.11 -4.72
CA GLU A 323 27.48 11.16 -4.20
C GLU A 323 26.94 10.42 -2.96
N GLN A 324 26.38 11.16 -2.00
CA GLN A 324 25.76 10.56 -0.81
C GLN A 324 24.60 9.60 -1.15
N ALA A 325 23.80 9.93 -2.16
CA ALA A 325 22.70 9.11 -2.62
C ALA A 325 23.20 7.82 -3.31
N MET A 326 24.24 7.92 -4.13
CA MET A 326 24.86 6.76 -4.80
C MET A 326 25.52 5.82 -3.79
N ILE A 327 26.31 6.35 -2.84
CA ILE A 327 26.92 5.55 -1.76
C ILE A 327 25.85 4.81 -0.95
N LEU A 328 24.72 5.48 -0.66
CA LEU A 328 23.63 4.86 0.06
C LEU A 328 22.93 3.76 -0.76
N ASP A 329 22.76 3.94 -2.07
CA ASP A 329 22.19 2.90 -2.93
C ASP A 329 23.12 1.67 -3.05
N ASP A 330 24.43 1.89 -3.13
CA ASP A 330 25.45 0.83 -3.12
C ASP A 330 25.43 0.05 -1.79
N GLU A 331 25.35 0.75 -0.66
CA GLU A 331 25.21 0.14 0.67
C GLU A 331 23.96 -0.75 0.74
N MET A 332 22.84 -0.25 0.21
CA MET A 332 21.57 -1.00 0.15
C MET A 332 21.69 -2.24 -0.76
N CYS A 333 22.32 -2.12 -1.92
CA CYS A 333 22.59 -3.26 -2.80
C CYS A 333 23.46 -4.31 -2.14
N LEU A 334 24.56 -3.89 -1.51
CA LEU A 334 25.49 -4.76 -0.81
C LEU A 334 24.85 -5.46 0.39
N TRP A 335 23.93 -4.79 1.08
CA TRP A 335 23.14 -5.43 2.12
C TRP A 335 22.30 -6.58 1.57
N ALA A 336 21.64 -6.38 0.42
CA ALA A 336 20.78 -7.39 -0.18
C ALA A 336 21.55 -8.66 -0.59
N THR A 337 22.82 -8.54 -1.00
CA THR A 337 23.68 -9.68 -1.37
C THR A 337 24.25 -10.44 -0.17
N ARG A 338 24.25 -9.84 1.02
CA ARG A 338 24.80 -10.42 2.27
C ARG A 338 23.75 -11.08 3.15
N LEU A 339 22.49 -11.12 2.70
CA LEU A 339 21.41 -11.77 3.44
C LEU A 339 21.61 -13.28 3.52
N THR A 340 21.23 -13.87 4.65
CA THR A 340 21.25 -15.33 4.80
C THR A 340 20.20 -15.98 3.88
N PRO A 341 20.32 -17.28 3.55
CA PRO A 341 19.37 -17.96 2.67
C PRO A 341 17.91 -17.86 3.13
N GLU A 342 17.66 -17.83 4.44
CA GLU A 342 16.32 -17.63 5.02
C GLU A 342 15.66 -16.31 4.60
N TRP A 343 16.47 -15.26 4.42
CA TRP A 343 16.01 -13.95 4.00
C TRP A 343 15.95 -13.78 2.48
N SER A 344 16.51 -14.73 1.71
CA SER A 344 16.38 -14.72 0.26
C SER A 344 14.94 -15.07 -0.14
N TYR A 345 14.47 -14.45 -1.23
CA TYR A 345 13.23 -14.87 -1.89
C TYR A 345 13.56 -15.76 -3.08
N GLN A 346 12.63 -16.65 -3.41
CA GLN A 346 12.73 -17.50 -4.59
C GLN A 346 11.86 -16.94 -5.71
N THR A 347 12.40 -16.90 -6.91
CA THR A 347 11.68 -16.43 -8.10
C THR A 347 11.18 -17.61 -8.91
N TYR A 348 9.90 -17.57 -9.22
CA TYR A 348 9.20 -18.55 -10.05
C TYR A 348 8.78 -17.85 -11.34
N THR A 349 9.12 -18.43 -12.49
CA THR A 349 8.77 -17.92 -13.83
C THR A 349 7.94 -18.95 -14.58
N THR A 350 6.91 -18.49 -15.30
CA THR A 350 5.97 -19.41 -15.94
C THR A 350 6.44 -19.89 -17.32
N GLY A 351 6.20 -21.18 -17.59
CA GLY A 351 6.26 -21.78 -18.92
C GLY A 351 4.90 -22.26 -19.47
N CYS A 352 3.78 -22.08 -18.75
CA CYS A 352 2.45 -22.58 -19.17
C CYS A 352 1.24 -21.78 -18.63
N GLU A 353 0.07 -22.01 -19.24
CA GLU A 353 -1.13 -21.15 -19.35
C GLU A 353 -2.02 -20.94 -18.10
N SER A 354 -1.73 -21.54 -16.94
CA SER A 354 -2.64 -21.54 -15.79
C SER A 354 -1.99 -21.00 -14.51
N PHE A 355 -1.82 -19.68 -14.42
CA PHE A 355 -1.37 -19.00 -13.21
C PHE A 355 -2.36 -17.95 -12.71
N PRO A 356 -2.25 -17.52 -11.44
CA PRO A 356 -3.21 -16.62 -10.83
C PRO A 356 -3.22 -15.27 -11.54
N ALA A 357 -4.42 -14.69 -11.65
CA ALA A 357 -4.62 -13.36 -12.25
C ALA A 357 -3.81 -12.23 -11.57
N SER A 358 -3.29 -12.48 -10.36
CA SER A 358 -2.45 -11.54 -9.59
C SER A 358 -0.96 -11.58 -9.93
N SER A 359 -0.51 -12.45 -10.85
CA SER A 359 0.89 -12.47 -11.31
C SER A 359 1.12 -11.41 -12.39
N TYR A 360 2.26 -10.71 -12.31
CA TYR A 360 2.69 -9.77 -13.35
C TYR A 360 3.75 -10.43 -14.23
N ASN A 361 3.52 -10.46 -15.54
CA ASN A 361 4.39 -11.11 -16.53
C ASN A 361 4.75 -12.58 -16.20
N GLY A 362 3.90 -13.28 -15.44
CA GLY A 362 4.18 -14.67 -15.05
C GLY A 362 5.37 -14.82 -14.10
N VAL A 363 5.75 -13.76 -13.38
CA VAL A 363 6.82 -13.81 -12.38
C VAL A 363 6.22 -13.69 -10.99
N MET A 364 6.69 -14.54 -10.08
CA MET A 364 6.22 -14.58 -8.70
C MET A 364 7.37 -14.80 -7.72
N HIS A 365 7.27 -14.18 -6.54
CA HIS A 365 8.21 -14.35 -5.45
C HIS A 365 7.61 -15.17 -4.32
N ALA A 366 8.35 -16.16 -3.83
CA ALA A 366 8.05 -16.86 -2.59
C ALA A 366 9.02 -16.43 -1.49
N TYR A 367 8.50 -16.37 -0.26
CA TYR A 367 9.22 -15.89 0.91
C TYR A 367 9.05 -16.89 2.06
N SER A 368 10.01 -16.90 2.99
CA SER A 368 9.98 -17.73 4.20
C SER A 368 8.83 -17.36 5.14
N SER A 369 8.41 -16.09 5.16
CA SER A 369 7.19 -15.67 5.86
C SER A 369 6.65 -14.34 5.30
N LEU A 370 5.43 -13.97 5.70
CA LEU A 370 4.85 -12.66 5.40
C LEU A 370 5.75 -11.52 5.87
N GLY A 371 6.40 -11.68 7.02
CA GLY A 371 7.37 -10.72 7.55
C GLY A 371 8.51 -10.44 6.58
N HIS A 372 9.11 -11.48 6.00
CA HIS A 372 10.19 -11.35 5.02
C HIS A 372 9.74 -10.59 3.78
N ALA A 373 8.55 -10.90 3.25
CA ALA A 373 7.97 -10.21 2.10
C ALA A 373 7.77 -8.71 2.37
N VAL A 374 7.29 -8.35 3.58
CA VAL A 374 7.12 -6.95 4.00
C VAL A 374 8.45 -6.20 4.03
N ILE A 375 9.52 -6.82 4.54
CA ILE A 375 10.84 -6.19 4.62
C ILE A 375 11.46 -5.98 3.23
N TRP A 376 11.33 -6.97 2.33
CA TRP A 376 11.76 -6.81 0.95
C TRP A 376 11.04 -5.66 0.24
N ASN A 377 9.72 -5.56 0.41
CA ASN A 377 8.97 -4.47 -0.18
C ASN A 377 9.31 -3.11 0.44
N ARG A 378 9.64 -3.06 1.75
CA ARG A 378 10.16 -1.84 2.38
C ARG A 378 11.50 -1.41 1.78
N TYR A 379 12.43 -2.35 1.61
CA TYR A 379 13.71 -2.12 0.93
C TYR A 379 13.51 -1.57 -0.49
N ARG A 380 12.66 -2.23 -1.30
CA ARG A 380 12.37 -1.82 -2.69
C ARG A 380 11.74 -0.43 -2.76
N THR A 381 10.76 -0.15 -1.90
CA THR A 381 10.14 1.18 -1.79
C THR A 381 11.17 2.27 -1.47
N MET A 382 12.09 2.01 -0.54
CA MET A 382 13.14 2.97 -0.17
C MET A 382 14.12 3.21 -1.34
N ARG A 383 14.54 2.16 -2.04
CA ARG A 383 15.40 2.31 -3.23
C ARG A 383 14.70 3.01 -4.38
N ILE A 384 13.40 2.78 -4.62
CA ILE A 384 12.62 3.53 -5.62
C ILE A 384 12.65 5.02 -5.28
N THR A 385 12.37 5.38 -4.02
CA THR A 385 12.39 6.78 -3.57
C THR A 385 13.78 7.40 -3.70
N LEU A 386 14.84 6.68 -3.34
CA LEU A 386 16.22 7.16 -3.48
C LEU A 386 16.61 7.36 -4.95
N ASN A 387 16.35 6.40 -5.83
CA ASN A 387 16.65 6.50 -7.26
C ASN A 387 15.83 7.61 -7.95
N ALA A 388 14.58 7.83 -7.53
CA ALA A 388 13.80 8.98 -8.01
C ALA A 388 14.42 10.33 -7.56
N THR A 389 15.01 10.36 -6.37
CA THR A 389 15.77 11.52 -5.88
C THR A 389 17.06 11.72 -6.68
N VAL A 390 17.80 10.64 -6.98
CA VAL A 390 18.98 10.65 -7.85
C VAL A 390 18.65 11.23 -9.23
N ILE A 391 17.55 10.80 -9.87
CA ILE A 391 17.10 11.35 -11.15
C ILE A 391 16.82 12.86 -11.03
N THR A 392 16.25 13.29 -9.92
CA THR A 392 15.96 14.72 -9.68
C THR A 392 17.26 15.52 -9.56
N LEU A 393 18.24 15.02 -8.79
CA LEU A 393 19.57 15.63 -8.65
C LEU A 393 20.29 15.71 -9.99
N LEU A 394 20.35 14.60 -10.74
CA LEU A 394 20.99 14.52 -12.06
C LEU A 394 20.41 15.53 -13.05
N ARG A 395 19.08 15.68 -13.09
CA ARG A 395 18.41 16.65 -13.96
C ARG A 395 18.64 18.12 -13.58
N GLN A 396 19.06 18.38 -12.35
CA GLN A 396 19.37 19.74 -11.88
C GLN A 396 20.84 20.12 -12.08
N LEU A 397 21.72 19.14 -12.30
CA LEU A 397 23.12 19.39 -12.58
C LEU A 397 23.27 20.03 -13.97
N LYS A 398 23.87 21.22 -14.00
CA LYS A 398 24.37 21.84 -15.23
C LYS A 398 25.78 21.32 -15.49
N THR A 399 26.00 20.54 -16.54
CA THR A 399 27.33 20.07 -16.95
C THR A 399 27.46 20.04 -18.46
N ASP A 400 28.69 20.09 -18.96
CA ASP A 400 28.98 20.04 -20.39
C ASP A 400 28.82 18.62 -20.99
N ASP A 401 28.84 17.58 -20.15
CA ASP A 401 28.62 16.18 -20.56
C ASP A 401 27.16 15.74 -20.36
N GLU A 402 26.28 16.23 -21.23
CA GLU A 402 24.85 15.85 -21.21
C GLU A 402 24.63 14.34 -21.44
N HIS A 403 25.56 13.66 -22.13
CA HIS A 403 25.44 12.24 -22.44
C HIS A 403 25.68 11.36 -21.20
N GLU A 404 26.66 11.71 -20.37
CA GLU A 404 26.92 11.02 -19.10
C GLU A 404 25.75 11.16 -18.12
N ILE A 405 25.17 12.37 -17.99
CA ILE A 405 23.97 12.59 -17.18
C ILE A 405 22.81 11.74 -17.71
N GLN A 406 22.55 11.76 -19.01
CA GLN A 406 21.44 11.02 -19.60
C GLN A 406 21.60 9.50 -19.37
N SER A 407 22.82 8.97 -19.52
CA SER A 407 23.12 7.56 -19.24
C SER A 407 22.87 7.20 -17.78
N SER A 408 23.26 8.07 -16.85
CA SER A 408 23.03 7.89 -15.41
C SER A 408 21.55 7.96 -15.03
N VAL A 409 20.79 8.86 -15.66
CA VAL A 409 19.33 8.94 -15.51
C VAL A 409 18.67 7.67 -16.00
N GLU A 410 19.07 7.14 -17.16
CA GLU A 410 18.54 5.89 -17.71
C GLU A 410 18.83 4.69 -16.81
N PHE A 411 20.03 4.62 -16.23
CA PHE A 411 20.40 3.60 -15.25
C PHE A 411 19.48 3.63 -14.02
N ALA A 412 19.24 4.82 -13.44
CA ALA A 412 18.34 4.98 -12.30
C ALA A 412 16.89 4.65 -12.65
N ILE A 413 16.42 5.00 -13.85
CA ILE A 413 15.07 4.65 -14.35
C ILE A 413 14.94 3.12 -14.47
N ASN A 414 15.94 2.44 -15.04
CA ASN A 414 15.92 0.99 -15.18
C ASN A 414 15.94 0.30 -13.81
N SER A 415 16.74 0.80 -12.86
CA SER A 415 16.73 0.33 -11.46
C SER A 415 15.33 0.44 -10.84
N ILE A 416 14.63 1.57 -11.03
CA ILE A 416 13.25 1.72 -10.57
C ILE A 416 12.31 0.70 -11.23
N ARG A 417 12.44 0.45 -12.55
CA ARG A 417 11.60 -0.52 -13.28
C ARG A 417 11.77 -1.94 -12.75
N ASP A 418 12.99 -2.33 -12.43
CA ASP A 418 13.29 -3.65 -11.88
C ASP A 418 12.67 -3.79 -10.49
N LEU A 419 12.85 -2.78 -9.63
CA LEU A 419 12.24 -2.74 -8.28
C LEU A 419 10.71 -2.75 -8.33
N VAL A 420 10.09 -2.06 -9.30
CA VAL A 420 8.63 -2.09 -9.54
C VAL A 420 8.19 -3.50 -9.92
N SER A 421 8.90 -4.14 -10.85
CA SER A 421 8.59 -5.50 -11.31
C SER A 421 8.69 -6.51 -10.16
N ASP A 422 9.69 -6.33 -9.30
CA ASP A 422 9.90 -7.13 -8.09
C ASP A 422 8.79 -6.98 -7.04
N ILE A 423 8.29 -5.76 -6.83
CA ILE A 423 7.12 -5.53 -5.97
C ILE A 423 5.90 -6.21 -6.59
N CYS A 424 5.67 -6.08 -7.89
CA CYS A 424 4.57 -6.75 -8.59
C CYS A 424 4.65 -8.28 -8.44
N ALA A 425 5.84 -8.87 -8.56
CA ALA A 425 6.07 -10.30 -8.36
C ALA A 425 5.83 -10.77 -6.92
N SER A 426 5.91 -9.86 -5.93
CA SER A 426 5.59 -10.19 -4.53
C SER A 426 4.08 -10.30 -4.24
N ILE A 427 3.23 -9.64 -5.04
CA ILE A 427 1.78 -9.51 -4.76
C ILE A 427 1.07 -10.85 -4.56
N PRO A 428 1.29 -11.88 -5.40
CA PRO A 428 0.68 -13.19 -5.20
C PRO A 428 0.91 -13.81 -3.82
N TYR A 429 2.06 -13.55 -3.20
CA TYR A 429 2.38 -14.06 -1.87
C TYR A 429 1.50 -13.41 -0.78
N PHE A 430 1.22 -12.11 -0.93
CA PHE A 430 0.30 -11.38 -0.05
C PHE A 430 -1.15 -11.78 -0.27
N THR A 431 -1.54 -12.17 -1.50
CA THR A 431 -2.89 -12.64 -1.82
C THR A 431 -3.11 -14.14 -1.53
N GLY A 432 -2.14 -14.81 -0.90
CA GLY A 432 -2.20 -16.23 -0.54
C GLY A 432 -1.97 -17.19 -1.72
N GLU A 433 -1.99 -16.69 -2.96
CA GLU A 433 -1.77 -17.48 -4.18
C GLU A 433 -0.31 -17.95 -4.33
N GLY A 434 0.61 -17.36 -3.55
CA GLY A 434 2.04 -17.67 -3.55
C GLY A 434 2.59 -18.42 -2.34
N ARG A 435 1.75 -18.92 -1.43
CA ARG A 435 2.23 -19.50 -0.15
C ARG A 435 2.46 -21.01 -0.18
N ASN A 436 1.80 -21.74 -1.07
CA ASN A 436 1.83 -23.21 -1.13
C ASN A 436 2.63 -23.74 -2.33
N PHE A 437 3.89 -23.32 -2.49
CA PHE A 437 4.77 -23.91 -3.50
C PHE A 437 5.50 -25.12 -2.93
N SER A 438 5.11 -26.32 -3.38
CA SER A 438 5.84 -27.55 -3.08
C SER A 438 6.96 -27.73 -4.11
N HIS A 439 8.19 -27.85 -3.62
CA HIS A 439 9.38 -28.10 -4.44
C HIS A 439 9.35 -29.54 -4.98
N LYS A 440 9.11 -29.74 -6.28
CA LYS A 440 9.50 -30.98 -6.96
C LYS A 440 10.82 -30.74 -7.69
N GLY A 441 11.86 -31.46 -7.23
CA GLY A 441 13.24 -31.17 -7.57
C GLY A 441 13.61 -31.29 -9.04
N GLY A 442 14.66 -30.55 -9.41
CA GLY A 442 15.34 -30.68 -10.69
C GLY A 442 16.14 -29.44 -11.07
N GLY A 443 17.31 -29.25 -10.44
CA GLY A 443 18.55 -28.68 -11.00
C GLY A 443 18.56 -27.45 -11.94
N SER A 444 17.51 -26.63 -12.02
CA SER A 444 17.48 -25.44 -12.85
C SER A 444 16.96 -24.23 -12.08
N SER A 445 17.48 -23.04 -12.38
CA SER A 445 17.16 -21.76 -11.74
C SER A 445 15.74 -21.24 -11.99
N SER A 446 14.90 -22.00 -12.71
CA SER A 446 13.49 -21.73 -12.97
C SER A 446 12.66 -22.95 -12.60
N ILE A 447 11.91 -22.84 -11.49
CA ILE A 447 11.04 -23.89 -10.98
C ILE A 447 9.63 -23.65 -11.53
N VAL A 448 9.10 -24.62 -12.26
CA VAL A 448 7.71 -24.64 -12.73
C VAL A 448 6.85 -25.29 -11.64
N VAL A 449 5.83 -24.59 -11.14
CA VAL A 449 4.95 -25.12 -10.06
C VAL A 449 3.50 -25.21 -10.53
N GLU A 450 2.83 -26.31 -10.19
CA GLU A 450 1.38 -26.47 -10.34
C GLU A 450 0.64 -25.77 -9.19
N VAL A 451 -0.28 -24.86 -9.53
CA VAL A 451 -1.15 -24.20 -8.54
C VAL A 451 -2.17 -25.21 -8.04
N GLN A 452 -2.05 -25.62 -6.77
CA GLN A 452 -3.09 -26.42 -6.13
C GLN A 452 -4.34 -25.55 -5.89
N ASN A 453 -5.45 -25.93 -6.53
CA ASN A 453 -6.76 -25.27 -6.46
C ASN A 453 -7.52 -25.51 -5.15
N GLU A 454 -6.83 -25.86 -4.05
CA GLU A 454 -7.48 -26.04 -2.76
C GLU A 454 -7.94 -24.69 -2.19
N ARG A 455 -9.04 -24.74 -1.41
CA ARG A 455 -9.80 -23.57 -0.92
C ARG A 455 -8.87 -22.40 -0.59
N ARG A 456 -8.92 -21.34 -1.40
CA ARG A 456 -8.26 -20.06 -1.10
C ARG A 456 -8.64 -19.65 0.32
N GLU A 457 -7.69 -19.72 1.25
CA GLU A 457 -7.88 -19.11 2.56
C GLU A 457 -8.22 -17.64 2.34
N ARG A 458 -9.21 -17.13 3.08
CA ARG A 458 -9.57 -15.72 2.98
C ARG A 458 -8.40 -14.89 3.50
N VAL A 459 -7.69 -14.23 2.58
CA VAL A 459 -6.63 -13.29 2.92
C VAL A 459 -7.22 -12.19 3.80
N LYS A 460 -6.62 -11.97 4.97
CA LYS A 460 -7.08 -10.94 5.90
C LYS A 460 -6.81 -9.54 5.37
N ALA A 461 -7.62 -8.58 5.80
CA ALA A 461 -7.42 -7.17 5.45
C ALA A 461 -6.07 -6.65 5.98
N SER A 462 -5.64 -7.11 7.15
CA SER A 462 -4.33 -6.81 7.73
C SER A 462 -3.16 -7.23 6.82
N GLU A 463 -3.27 -8.36 6.12
CA GLU A 463 -2.22 -8.84 5.21
C GLU A 463 -2.18 -8.02 3.92
N MET A 464 -3.36 -7.74 3.34
CA MET A 464 -3.47 -6.88 2.15
C MET A 464 -3.00 -5.45 2.41
N ALA A 465 -3.14 -4.94 3.64
CA ALA A 465 -2.68 -3.61 4.02
C ALA A 465 -1.17 -3.41 3.82
N TYR A 466 -0.36 -4.46 3.89
CA TYR A 466 1.08 -4.38 3.63
C TYR A 466 1.43 -4.00 2.18
N LEU A 467 0.53 -4.23 1.23
CA LEU A 467 0.71 -3.81 -0.17
C LEU A 467 0.37 -2.34 -0.42
N ALA A 468 -0.34 -1.67 0.51
CA ALA A 468 -0.80 -0.30 0.30
C ALA A 468 0.36 0.68 0.08
N ALA A 469 1.36 0.67 0.96
CA ALA A 469 2.49 1.60 0.86
C ALA A 469 3.37 1.35 -0.38
N PRO A 470 3.80 0.10 -0.69
CA PRO A 470 4.57 -0.17 -1.91
C PRO A 470 3.85 0.24 -3.20
N LEU A 471 2.55 -0.08 -3.32
CA LEU A 471 1.77 0.29 -4.50
C LEU A 471 1.57 1.80 -4.63
N CYS A 472 1.37 2.52 -3.52
CA CYS A 472 1.33 3.98 -3.52
C CYS A 472 2.67 4.58 -3.95
N THR A 473 3.80 4.07 -3.46
CA THR A 473 5.13 4.52 -3.90
C THR A 473 5.29 4.34 -5.41
N ILE A 474 4.90 3.19 -5.96
CA ILE A 474 5.00 2.98 -7.41
C ILE A 474 4.11 3.97 -8.17
N PHE A 475 2.88 4.18 -7.69
CA PHE A 475 1.94 5.15 -8.29
C PHE A 475 2.53 6.57 -8.32
N ASP A 476 3.08 7.04 -7.20
CA ASP A 476 3.66 8.37 -7.08
C ASP A 476 4.92 8.55 -7.98
N HIS A 477 5.53 7.45 -8.43
CA HIS A 477 6.69 7.44 -9.33
C HIS A 477 6.40 6.92 -10.75
N PHE A 478 5.14 6.82 -11.18
CA PHE A 478 4.79 6.37 -12.54
C PHE A 478 5.43 7.21 -13.64
N ALA A 479 5.43 8.54 -13.48
CA ALA A 479 6.01 9.45 -14.46
C ALA A 479 7.54 9.28 -14.59
N VAL A 480 8.22 8.99 -13.48
CA VAL A 480 9.68 8.86 -13.44
C VAL A 480 10.14 7.47 -13.91
N SER A 481 9.41 6.43 -13.53
CA SER A 481 9.74 5.04 -13.86
C SER A 481 9.60 4.67 -15.34
N GLY A 482 8.91 5.50 -16.13
CA GLY A 482 8.61 5.18 -17.53
C GLY A 482 7.87 3.85 -17.67
N THR A 483 7.03 3.52 -16.69
CA THR A 483 6.19 2.31 -16.66
C THR A 483 5.20 2.32 -17.82
N SER A 484 5.01 1.17 -18.47
CA SER A 484 4.07 1.09 -19.60
C SER A 484 2.62 1.30 -19.15
N TYR A 485 1.77 1.78 -20.06
CA TYR A 485 0.34 1.98 -19.78
C TYR A 485 -0.35 0.71 -19.25
N LEU A 486 -0.02 -0.46 -19.81
CA LEU A 486 -0.58 -1.75 -19.36
C LEU A 486 -0.13 -2.11 -17.94
N GLN A 487 1.14 -1.84 -17.61
CA GLN A 487 1.66 -2.05 -16.26
C GLN A 487 0.98 -1.11 -15.26
N GLN A 488 0.78 0.16 -15.62
CA GLN A 488 0.06 1.12 -14.78
C GLN A 488 -1.38 0.68 -14.53
N GLN A 489 -2.10 0.23 -15.56
CA GLN A 489 -3.46 -0.31 -15.41
C GLN A 489 -3.49 -1.54 -14.48
N TRP A 490 -2.54 -2.44 -14.63
CA TRP A 490 -2.44 -3.62 -13.77
C TRP A 490 -2.19 -3.25 -12.31
N ILE A 491 -1.26 -2.34 -12.05
CA ILE A 491 -0.95 -1.83 -10.70
C ILE A 491 -2.17 -1.13 -10.09
N ARG A 492 -2.90 -0.33 -10.86
CA ARG A 492 -4.16 0.30 -10.42
C ARG A 492 -5.23 -0.72 -10.07
N SER A 493 -5.36 -1.82 -10.83
CA SER A 493 -6.23 -2.93 -10.45
C SER A 493 -5.83 -3.54 -9.11
N ARG A 494 -4.53 -3.73 -8.85
CA ARG A 494 -4.06 -4.24 -7.55
C ARG A 494 -4.34 -3.25 -6.41
N LEU A 495 -4.18 -1.94 -6.64
CA LEU A 495 -4.56 -0.89 -5.68
C LEU A 495 -6.06 -0.94 -5.34
N SER A 496 -6.91 -1.17 -6.35
CA SER A 496 -8.35 -1.39 -6.15
C SER A 496 -8.62 -2.62 -5.27
N ASP A 497 -7.95 -3.75 -5.52
CA ASP A 497 -8.13 -4.96 -4.71
C ASP A 497 -7.72 -4.73 -3.24
N VAL A 498 -6.58 -4.06 -3.01
CA VAL A 498 -6.15 -3.66 -1.66
C VAL A 498 -7.18 -2.72 -1.03
N SER A 499 -7.71 -1.74 -1.78
CA SER A 499 -8.76 -0.84 -1.28
C SER A 499 -10.02 -1.59 -0.82
N HIS A 500 -10.47 -2.57 -1.60
CA HIS A 500 -11.66 -3.36 -1.25
C HIS A 500 -11.42 -4.21 0.00
N ALA A 501 -10.24 -4.83 0.14
CA ALA A 501 -9.90 -5.63 1.31
C ALA A 501 -9.74 -4.76 2.58
N THR A 502 -9.02 -3.65 2.47
CA THR A 502 -8.66 -2.79 3.62
C THR A 502 -9.71 -1.75 3.96
N SER A 503 -10.69 -1.52 3.07
CA SER A 503 -11.62 -0.38 3.14
C SER A 503 -10.93 1.00 3.08
N TYR A 504 -9.67 1.09 2.63
CA TYR A 504 -8.96 2.36 2.41
C TYR A 504 -9.56 3.08 1.21
N ALA A 505 -10.40 4.08 1.48
CA ALA A 505 -11.13 4.81 0.46
C ALA A 505 -10.19 5.60 -0.47
N ILE A 506 -9.07 6.10 0.05
CA ILE A 506 -8.07 6.82 -0.73
C ILE A 506 -7.47 5.98 -1.87
N LEU A 507 -7.23 4.69 -1.63
CA LEU A 507 -6.67 3.78 -2.64
C LEU A 507 -7.66 3.54 -3.79
N LYS A 508 -8.96 3.56 -3.50
CA LYS A 508 -10.01 3.46 -4.52
C LYS A 508 -9.94 4.62 -5.49
N GLU A 509 -9.76 5.84 -4.99
CA GLU A 509 -9.65 7.02 -5.85
C GLU A 509 -8.34 7.04 -6.62
N ILE A 510 -7.21 6.69 -5.98
CA ILE A 510 -5.91 6.55 -6.64
C ILE A 510 -6.00 5.55 -7.82
N SER A 511 -6.72 4.44 -7.64
CA SER A 511 -6.88 3.43 -8.70
C SER A 511 -7.68 3.88 -9.93
N ARG A 512 -8.37 5.03 -9.86
CA ARG A 512 -9.23 5.56 -10.93
C ARG A 512 -8.56 6.59 -11.83
N PHE A 513 -7.44 7.18 -11.42
CA PHE A 513 -6.56 7.93 -12.33
C PHE A 513 -5.94 6.97 -13.34
#